data_AF-A0A956NX48-F1
#
_entry.id   AF-A0A956NX48-F1
#
_cell.length_a   1.000
_cell.length_b   1.000
_cell.length_c   1.000
_cell.angle_alpha   90.00
_cell.angle_beta   90.00
_cell.angle_gamma   90.00
#
_symmetry.space_group_name_H-M   'P 1'
#
loop_
_entity.id
_entity.type
_entity.pdbx_description
1 polymer ?
#
loop_
_entity_poly.entity_id
_entity_poly.type
_entity_poly.pdbx_seq_one_letter_code
_entity_poly.pdbx_strand_id
1 'polypeptide(L)'
;MNPEVVKLIEKLKIKHIQKKITYERNFVGKLLPFYTRNPERAKYSEGFKGVLGVVAKDSLDKQNEFIINHDEYKKNISNKLIVNKDLDKDKLIQKLFNIDSLTAINHPYVLSFQPLINSDREKKGEIEVGVFINKLFDLRNNEKWIKFISSKKIKNVVEGIVIDTLPIIPEKKGMSRNFIFFNENYYRKLM
;
A
#
# COMPACT_ATOMS: atom_id res chain seq x y z
N MET A 1 26.01 -22.66 32.02
CA MET A 1 25.49 -21.44 31.35
C MET A 1 24.22 -21.03 32.09
N ASN A 2 23.99 -19.74 32.37
CA ASN A 2 22.81 -19.30 33.12
C ASN A 2 21.51 -19.70 32.36
N PRO A 3 20.55 -20.40 32.97
CA PRO A 3 19.30 -20.83 32.32
C PRO A 3 18.52 -19.68 31.66
N GLU A 4 18.54 -18.50 32.26
CA GLU A 4 17.88 -17.30 31.71
C GLU A 4 18.57 -16.80 30.43
N VAL A 5 19.88 -17.02 30.30
CA VAL A 5 20.63 -16.67 29.09
C VAL A 5 20.30 -17.63 27.95
N VAL A 6 20.13 -18.93 28.23
CA VAL A 6 19.69 -19.91 27.23
C VAL A 6 18.29 -19.56 26.72
N LYS A 7 17.36 -19.30 27.64
CA LYS A 7 15.98 -18.91 27.33
C LYS A 7 15.91 -17.60 26.54
N LEU A 8 16.82 -16.66 26.79
CA LEU A 8 16.94 -15.42 26.04
C LEU A 8 17.43 -15.67 24.61
N ILE A 9 18.48 -16.49 24.42
CA ILE A 9 19.04 -16.83 23.11
C ILE A 9 17.99 -17.50 22.23
N GLU A 10 17.23 -18.45 22.80
CA GLU A 10 16.14 -19.14 22.11
C GLU A 10 15.01 -18.19 21.72
N LYS A 11 14.54 -17.33 22.64
CA LYS A 11 13.45 -16.37 22.37
C LYS A 11 13.81 -15.33 21.31
N LEU A 12 15.07 -14.89 21.30
CA LEU A 12 15.57 -13.87 20.38
C LEU A 12 16.01 -14.43 19.02
N LYS A 13 16.03 -15.77 18.85
CA LYS A 13 16.50 -16.48 17.65
C LYS A 13 17.82 -15.90 17.14
N ILE A 14 18.80 -15.77 18.04
CA ILE A 14 20.05 -15.10 17.73
C ILE A 14 20.77 -15.82 16.58
N LYS A 15 21.02 -15.12 15.48
CA LYS A 15 21.82 -15.61 14.35
C LYS A 15 23.18 -14.92 14.35
N HIS A 16 24.24 -15.72 14.21
CA HIS A 16 25.57 -15.22 13.91
C HIS A 16 25.78 -15.25 12.41
N ILE A 17 25.67 -14.09 11.76
CA ILE A 17 25.97 -13.92 10.33
C ILE A 17 27.07 -12.87 10.23
N GLN A 18 28.21 -13.24 9.64
CA GLN A 18 29.32 -12.33 9.34
C GLN A 18 29.75 -11.43 10.53
N LYS A 19 30.02 -12.03 11.70
CA LYS A 19 30.43 -11.32 12.94
C LYS A 19 29.40 -10.34 13.53
N LYS A 20 28.16 -10.31 13.03
CA LYS A 20 27.06 -9.54 13.65
C LYS A 20 26.05 -10.47 14.31
N ILE A 21 25.69 -10.12 15.54
CA ILE A 21 24.56 -10.71 16.27
C ILE A 21 23.29 -10.05 15.72
N THR A 22 22.41 -10.83 15.10
CA THR A 22 21.07 -10.39 14.72
C THR A 22 20.03 -11.16 15.53
N TYR A 23 18.95 -10.48 15.92
CA TYR A 23 17.87 -11.08 16.70
C TYR A 23 16.51 -10.54 16.27
N GLU A 24 15.49 -11.37 16.44
CA GLU A 24 14.09 -11.00 16.20
C GLU A 24 13.51 -10.31 17.45
N ARG A 25 12.92 -9.13 17.26
CA ARG A 25 12.19 -8.44 18.32
C ARG A 25 10.72 -8.85 18.24
N ASN A 26 10.32 -9.76 19.11
CA ASN A 26 8.93 -10.17 19.24
C ASN A 26 8.19 -9.22 20.18
N PHE A 27 7.60 -8.17 19.62
CA PHE A 27 6.67 -7.30 20.34
C PHE A 27 5.26 -7.92 20.33
N VAL A 28 4.57 -7.91 21.48
CA VAL A 28 3.19 -8.43 21.61
C VAL A 28 2.20 -7.64 20.72
N GLY A 29 2.51 -6.37 20.43
CA GLY A 29 1.78 -5.52 19.51
C GLY A 29 2.49 -4.18 19.33
N LYS A 30 1.94 -3.33 18.45
CA LYS A 30 2.40 -1.94 18.27
C LYS A 30 1.32 -0.98 18.80
N LEU A 31 1.71 0.05 19.53
CA LEU A 31 0.77 1.09 19.97
C LEU A 31 0.52 2.13 18.87
N LEU A 32 1.58 2.55 18.18
CA LEU A 32 1.57 3.57 17.13
C LEU A 32 2.46 3.12 15.96
N PRO A 33 2.26 3.65 14.75
CA PRO A 33 3.06 3.29 13.57
C PRO A 33 4.44 3.99 13.54
N PHE A 34 4.85 4.66 14.62
CA PHE A 34 6.03 5.55 14.63
C PHE A 34 7.31 4.92 15.21
N TYR A 35 7.32 3.63 15.54
CA TYR A 35 8.49 2.95 16.11
C TYR A 35 9.60 2.62 15.09
N THR A 36 9.43 3.04 13.84
CA THR A 36 10.44 2.91 12.78
C THR A 36 11.65 3.80 13.09
N ARG A 37 12.85 3.20 13.12
CA ARG A 37 14.13 3.92 13.31
C ARG A 37 14.50 4.71 12.05
N ASN A 38 15.40 5.68 12.11
CA ASN A 38 16.00 6.21 10.87
C ASN A 38 16.79 5.06 10.20
N PRO A 39 16.58 4.73 8.91
CA PRO A 39 15.78 5.41 7.89
C PRO A 39 14.41 4.80 7.57
N GLU A 40 13.91 3.88 8.38
CA GLU A 40 12.57 3.29 8.23
C GLU A 40 11.41 4.26 8.52
N ARG A 41 11.69 5.36 9.22
CA ARG A 41 10.70 6.42 9.46
C ARG A 41 10.27 7.06 8.15
N ALA A 42 8.97 7.00 7.85
CA ALA A 42 8.41 7.69 6.69
C ALA A 42 8.69 9.19 6.80
N LYS A 43 9.37 9.74 5.79
CA LYS A 43 9.67 11.18 5.71
C LYS A 43 8.68 11.94 4.84
N TYR A 44 7.81 11.23 4.12
CA TYR A 44 6.79 11.80 3.23
C TYR A 44 7.36 12.81 2.23
N SER A 45 8.58 12.60 1.75
CA SER A 45 9.19 13.47 0.74
C SER A 45 8.39 13.51 -0.57
N GLU A 46 7.61 12.46 -0.84
CA GLU A 46 6.66 12.36 -1.97
C GLU A 46 5.20 12.60 -1.55
N GLY A 47 4.99 13.19 -0.37
CA GLY A 47 3.68 13.44 0.23
C GLY A 47 3.06 12.19 0.85
N PHE A 48 1.72 12.16 0.91
CA PHE A 48 0.94 11.11 1.60
C PHE A 48 0.35 10.05 0.66
N LYS A 49 0.72 10.09 -0.64
CA LYS A 49 0.13 9.23 -1.68
C LYS A 49 0.35 7.74 -1.39
N GLY A 50 1.55 7.36 -0.97
CA GLY A 50 1.88 5.97 -0.61
C GLY A 50 1.01 5.46 0.54
N VAL A 51 0.81 6.28 1.58
CA VAL A 51 -0.09 5.94 2.69
C VAL A 51 -1.53 5.77 2.21
N LEU A 52 -2.07 6.70 1.41
CA LEU A 52 -3.42 6.57 0.86
C LEU A 52 -3.56 5.30 0.02
N GLY A 53 -2.53 4.96 -0.74
CA GLY A 53 -2.48 3.72 -1.51
C GLY A 53 -2.53 2.48 -0.62
N VAL A 54 -1.87 2.50 0.54
CA VAL A 54 -1.94 1.41 1.54
C VAL A 54 -3.31 1.36 2.17
N VAL A 55 -3.89 2.50 2.55
CA VAL A 55 -5.24 2.56 3.14
C VAL A 55 -6.24 1.90 2.20
N ALA A 56 -6.24 2.30 0.92
CA ALA A 56 -7.10 1.71 -0.10
C ALA A 56 -6.89 0.21 -0.26
N LYS A 57 -5.64 -0.24 -0.51
CA LYS A 57 -5.32 -1.66 -0.73
C LYS A 57 -5.64 -2.53 0.49
N ASP A 58 -5.20 -2.12 1.68
CA ASP A 58 -5.35 -2.90 2.89
C ASP A 58 -6.80 -2.94 3.39
N SER A 59 -7.63 -1.95 3.05
CA SER A 59 -9.09 -1.98 3.31
C SER A 59 -9.84 -2.99 2.45
N LEU A 60 -9.25 -3.38 1.31
CA LEU A 60 -9.78 -4.37 0.36
C LEU A 60 -9.05 -5.73 0.44
N ASP A 61 -8.24 -5.94 1.49
CA ASP A 61 -7.37 -7.12 1.66
C ASP A 61 -6.44 -7.42 0.46
N LYS A 62 -5.97 -6.37 -0.20
CA LYS A 62 -5.02 -6.43 -1.31
C LYS A 62 -3.57 -6.24 -0.86
N GLN A 63 -2.62 -6.70 -1.68
CA GLN A 63 -1.19 -6.60 -1.39
C GLN A 63 -0.69 -5.15 -1.42
N ASN A 64 -0.22 -4.64 -0.27
CA ASN A 64 0.26 -3.27 -0.14
C ASN A 64 1.44 -2.91 -1.04
N GLU A 65 2.31 -3.88 -1.34
CA GLU A 65 3.54 -3.66 -2.11
C GLU A 65 3.38 -3.90 -3.61
N PHE A 66 2.14 -4.00 -4.09
CA PHE A 66 1.86 -4.19 -5.51
C PHE A 66 2.36 -3.00 -6.35
N ILE A 67 3.04 -3.31 -7.44
CA ILE A 67 3.55 -2.36 -8.43
C ILE A 67 3.00 -2.77 -9.79
N ILE A 68 2.53 -1.79 -10.57
CA ILE A 68 2.05 -2.03 -11.93
C ILE A 68 3.25 -2.36 -12.83
N ASN A 69 3.13 -3.44 -13.60
CA ASN A 69 4.06 -3.70 -14.69
C ASN A 69 3.81 -2.68 -15.83
N HIS A 70 4.77 -1.79 -16.05
CA HIS A 70 4.65 -0.71 -17.03
C HIS A 70 4.42 -1.23 -18.46
N ASP A 71 5.13 -2.28 -18.87
CA ASP A 71 5.03 -2.82 -20.23
C ASP A 71 3.67 -3.49 -20.46
N GLU A 72 3.19 -4.25 -19.47
CA GLU A 72 1.88 -4.89 -19.53
C GLU A 72 0.76 -3.86 -19.56
N TYR A 73 0.83 -2.83 -18.72
CA TYR A 73 -0.14 -1.74 -18.70
C TYR A 73 -0.16 -0.97 -20.03
N LYS A 74 1.02 -0.62 -20.57
CA LYS A 74 1.14 0.03 -21.88
C LYS A 74 0.53 -0.84 -22.99
N LYS A 75 0.81 -2.14 -22.97
CA LYS A 75 0.24 -3.10 -23.93
C LYS A 75 -1.28 -3.18 -23.82
N ASN A 76 -1.82 -3.24 -22.61
CA ASN A 76 -3.26 -3.28 -22.36
C ASN A 76 -3.97 -2.02 -22.86
N ILE A 77 -3.41 -0.84 -22.61
CA ILE A 77 -3.93 0.41 -23.17
C ILE A 77 -3.87 0.39 -24.69
N SER A 78 -2.73 0.01 -25.26
CA SER A 78 -2.56 -0.04 -26.71
C SER A 78 -3.61 -0.96 -27.35
N ASN A 79 -3.90 -2.11 -26.77
CA ASN A 79 -4.90 -3.03 -27.31
C ASN A 79 -6.34 -2.46 -27.26
N LYS A 80 -6.65 -1.61 -26.27
CA LYS A 80 -8.00 -1.01 -26.12
C LYS A 80 -8.18 0.30 -26.88
N LEU A 81 -7.09 1.02 -27.10
CA LEU A 81 -7.12 2.35 -27.69
C LEU A 81 -7.16 2.24 -29.22
N ILE A 82 -8.32 2.53 -29.81
CA ILE A 82 -8.48 2.67 -31.26
C ILE A 82 -8.23 4.13 -31.61
N VAL A 83 -7.18 4.40 -32.37
CA VAL A 83 -6.80 5.75 -32.77
C VAL A 83 -6.83 5.83 -34.29
N ASN A 84 -7.23 6.99 -34.82
CA ASN A 84 -7.22 7.25 -36.24
C ASN A 84 -5.78 7.14 -36.80
N LYS A 85 -5.62 6.70 -38.05
CA LYS A 85 -4.30 6.38 -38.64
C LYS A 85 -3.30 7.55 -38.63
N ASP A 86 -3.80 8.78 -38.58
CA ASP A 86 -3.00 10.00 -38.62
C ASP A 86 -2.41 10.42 -37.26
N LEU A 87 -2.79 9.73 -36.18
CA LEU A 87 -2.34 10.03 -34.83
C LEU A 87 -1.30 9.02 -34.35
N ASP A 88 -0.17 9.53 -33.87
CA ASP A 88 0.85 8.73 -33.19
C ASP A 88 0.31 8.19 -31.87
N LYS A 89 -0.11 6.92 -31.92
CA LYS A 89 -0.69 6.19 -30.80
C LYS A 89 0.25 6.08 -29.61
N ASP A 90 1.54 5.82 -29.84
CA ASP A 90 2.52 5.68 -28.76
C ASP A 90 2.73 7.01 -28.03
N LYS A 91 2.82 8.11 -28.79
CA LYS A 91 2.93 9.46 -28.21
C LYS A 91 1.69 9.84 -27.41
N LEU A 92 0.50 9.43 -27.85
CA LEU A 92 -0.75 9.68 -27.12
C LEU A 92 -0.80 8.87 -25.82
N ILE A 93 -0.40 7.60 -25.86
CA ILE A 93 -0.29 6.74 -24.67
C ILE A 93 0.68 7.34 -23.66
N GLN A 94 1.87 7.76 -24.10
CA GLN A 94 2.86 8.39 -23.21
C GLN A 94 2.35 9.68 -22.56
N LYS A 95 1.55 10.49 -23.27
CA LYS A 95 1.06 11.77 -22.74
C LYS A 95 -0.14 11.62 -21.80
N LEU A 96 -1.10 10.76 -22.15
CA LEU A 96 -2.38 10.70 -21.43
C LEU A 96 -2.44 9.53 -20.44
N PHE A 97 -1.74 8.45 -20.74
CA PHE A 97 -1.90 7.17 -20.05
C PHE A 97 -0.59 6.63 -19.49
N ASN A 98 0.40 7.48 -19.20
CA ASN A 98 1.59 7.05 -18.44
C ASN A 98 1.19 6.68 -17.00
N ILE A 99 1.89 5.75 -16.36
CA ILE A 99 1.64 5.37 -14.97
C ILE A 99 1.82 6.56 -14.02
N ASP A 100 2.75 7.47 -14.31
CA ASP A 100 2.92 8.69 -13.49
C ASP A 100 1.66 9.58 -13.51
N SER A 101 0.89 9.55 -14.61
CA SER A 101 -0.37 10.29 -14.71
C SER A 101 -1.50 9.65 -13.91
N LEU A 102 -1.40 8.38 -13.48
CA LEU A 102 -2.37 7.77 -12.55
C LEU A 102 -2.45 8.54 -11.24
N THR A 103 -1.36 9.17 -10.81
CA THR A 103 -1.35 9.99 -9.59
C THR A 103 -2.14 11.30 -9.74
N ALA A 104 -2.48 11.71 -10.96
CA ALA A 104 -3.31 12.87 -11.25
C ALA A 104 -4.79 12.51 -11.44
N ILE A 105 -5.14 11.22 -11.59
CA ILE A 105 -6.52 10.78 -11.76
C ILE A 105 -7.21 10.73 -10.39
N ASN A 106 -8.14 11.66 -10.19
CA ASN A 106 -8.94 11.73 -8.98
C ASN A 106 -10.12 10.75 -9.02
N HIS A 107 -9.81 9.46 -8.94
CA HIS A 107 -10.81 8.39 -8.93
C HIS A 107 -10.56 7.40 -7.78
N PRO A 108 -11.58 7.02 -6.99
CA PRO A 108 -11.41 6.18 -5.80
C PRO A 108 -10.71 4.84 -6.08
N TYR A 109 -11.10 4.15 -7.16
CA TYR A 109 -10.47 2.88 -7.55
C TYR A 109 -8.97 3.02 -7.85
N VAL A 110 -8.54 4.17 -8.37
CA VAL A 110 -7.13 4.44 -8.73
C VAL A 110 -6.26 4.64 -7.48
N LEU A 111 -6.86 4.97 -6.32
CA LEU A 111 -6.11 5.11 -5.07
C LEU A 111 -5.38 3.82 -4.70
N SER A 112 -5.97 2.65 -4.97
CA SER A 112 -5.32 1.35 -4.71
C SER A 112 -4.03 1.15 -5.51
N PHE A 113 -3.80 1.94 -6.56
CA PHE A 113 -2.64 1.86 -7.43
C PHE A 113 -1.61 2.96 -7.18
N GLN A 114 -1.80 3.83 -6.19
CA GLN A 114 -0.79 4.80 -5.82
C GLN A 114 0.49 4.08 -5.39
N PRO A 115 1.65 4.46 -5.96
CA PRO A 115 2.93 3.84 -5.64
C PRO A 115 3.35 4.18 -4.22
N LEU A 116 4.14 3.28 -3.64
CA LEU A 116 4.89 3.55 -2.42
C LEU A 116 6.17 4.32 -2.77
N ILE A 117 6.74 5.01 -1.79
CA ILE A 117 8.02 5.70 -1.97
C ILE A 117 9.11 4.72 -2.43
N ASN A 118 9.99 5.18 -3.34
CA ASN A 118 11.08 4.39 -3.90
C ASN A 118 12.29 4.29 -2.94
N SER A 119 12.02 3.81 -1.72
CA SER A 119 13.00 3.57 -0.66
C SER A 119 12.50 2.43 0.22
N ASP A 120 13.16 1.26 0.15
CA ASP A 120 12.76 0.05 0.88
C ASP A 120 12.60 0.25 2.39
N ARG A 121 13.34 1.22 2.95
CA ARG A 121 13.27 1.54 4.38
C ARG A 121 12.06 2.43 4.66
N GLU A 122 11.90 3.54 3.94
CA GLU A 122 10.81 4.50 4.19
C GLU A 122 9.43 3.92 3.81
N LYS A 123 9.39 3.06 2.79
CA LYS A 123 8.22 2.29 2.36
C LYS A 123 7.57 1.52 3.52
N LYS A 124 8.37 0.95 4.43
CA LYS A 124 7.82 0.24 5.60
C LYS A 124 7.01 1.17 6.49
N GLY A 125 7.49 2.40 6.71
CA GLY A 125 6.81 3.41 7.49
C GLY A 125 5.45 3.78 6.88
N GLU A 126 5.39 4.00 5.56
CA GLU A 126 4.12 4.28 4.88
C GLU A 126 3.11 3.14 5.05
N ILE A 127 3.57 1.89 4.90
CA ILE A 127 2.71 0.71 5.11
C ILE A 127 2.23 0.64 6.56
N GLU A 128 3.08 0.91 7.54
CA GLU A 128 2.67 0.90 8.95
C GLU A 128 1.61 1.95 9.25
N VAL A 129 1.78 3.16 8.73
CA VAL A 129 0.84 4.26 8.93
C VAL A 129 -0.49 3.96 8.24
N GLY A 130 -0.49 3.46 7.00
CA GLY A 130 -1.72 3.14 6.29
C GLY A 130 -2.51 1.99 6.94
N VAL A 131 -1.82 0.93 7.38
CA VAL A 131 -2.47 -0.17 8.13
C VAL A 131 -3.02 0.33 9.47
N PHE A 132 -2.29 1.22 10.16
CA PHE A 132 -2.77 1.83 11.39
C PHE A 132 -4.06 2.64 11.18
N ILE A 133 -4.09 3.50 10.15
CA ILE A 133 -5.29 4.27 9.78
C ILE A 133 -6.47 3.34 9.48
N ASN A 134 -6.27 2.31 8.67
CA ASN A 134 -7.32 1.34 8.36
C ASN A 134 -7.92 0.67 9.60
N LYS A 135 -7.07 0.32 10.57
CA LYS A 135 -7.55 -0.27 11.83
C LYS A 135 -8.22 0.75 12.73
N LEU A 136 -7.68 1.97 12.81
CA LEU A 136 -8.24 3.04 13.65
C LEU A 136 -9.66 3.40 13.22
N PHE A 137 -9.92 3.49 11.91
CA PHE A 137 -11.22 3.82 11.33
C PHE A 137 -12.06 2.60 10.94
N ASP A 138 -11.61 1.39 11.27
CA ASP A 138 -12.27 0.12 10.95
C ASP A 138 -12.72 0.01 9.48
N LEU A 139 -11.89 0.48 8.55
CA LEU A 139 -12.26 0.67 7.13
C LEU A 139 -12.54 -0.64 6.40
N ARG A 140 -11.98 -1.75 6.88
CA ARG A 140 -12.22 -3.11 6.35
C ARG A 140 -13.63 -3.61 6.62
N ASN A 141 -14.30 -3.08 7.65
CA ASN A 141 -15.67 -3.43 7.99
C ASN A 141 -16.66 -2.31 7.62
N ASN A 142 -16.16 -1.22 7.04
CA ASN A 142 -16.97 -0.08 6.64
C ASN A 142 -17.48 -0.26 5.20
N GLU A 143 -18.70 -0.76 5.05
CA GLU A 143 -19.30 -1.03 3.73
C GLU A 143 -19.37 0.20 2.82
N LYS A 144 -19.64 1.39 3.38
CA LYS A 144 -19.68 2.63 2.61
C LYS A 144 -18.31 2.95 2.02
N TRP A 145 -17.27 2.82 2.83
CA TRP A 145 -15.88 2.98 2.39
C TRP A 145 -15.49 1.94 1.33
N ILE A 146 -15.76 0.66 1.58
CA ILE A 146 -15.44 -0.43 0.66
C ILE A 146 -16.13 -0.20 -0.69
N LYS A 147 -17.41 0.17 -0.68
CA LYS A 147 -18.17 0.49 -1.90
C LYS A 147 -17.60 1.71 -2.61
N PHE A 148 -17.18 2.74 -1.87
CA PHE A 148 -16.56 3.93 -2.42
C PHE A 148 -15.22 3.60 -3.11
N ILE A 149 -14.32 2.91 -2.42
CA ILE A 149 -12.96 2.65 -2.90
C ILE A 149 -12.91 1.57 -4.00
N SER A 150 -13.87 0.64 -4.02
CA SER A 150 -14.02 -0.36 -5.08
C SER A 150 -14.85 0.11 -6.27
N SER A 151 -15.49 1.28 -6.18
CA SER A 151 -16.35 1.82 -7.25
C SER A 151 -15.56 2.06 -8.53
N LYS A 152 -15.96 1.39 -9.61
CA LYS A 152 -15.51 1.64 -10.98
C LYS A 152 -16.46 2.58 -11.75
N LYS A 153 -17.21 3.43 -11.04
CA LYS A 153 -18.15 4.38 -11.68
C LYS A 153 -17.38 5.46 -12.43
N ILE A 154 -17.33 5.32 -13.75
CA ILE A 154 -16.62 6.21 -14.67
C ILE A 154 -17.38 7.53 -14.83
N LYS A 155 -16.66 8.67 -14.79
CA LYS A 155 -17.22 9.98 -15.11
C LYS A 155 -16.84 10.48 -16.50
N ASN A 156 -15.72 10.02 -17.05
CA ASN A 156 -15.24 10.41 -18.38
C ASN A 156 -14.51 9.26 -19.10
N VAL A 157 -14.36 9.39 -20.42
CA VAL A 157 -13.80 8.34 -21.28
C VAL A 157 -12.36 7.97 -20.90
N VAL A 158 -11.54 8.95 -20.50
CA VAL A 158 -10.13 8.71 -20.12
C VAL A 158 -10.06 7.86 -18.86
N GLU A 159 -10.86 8.18 -17.83
CA GLU A 159 -11.01 7.37 -16.63
C GLU A 159 -11.46 5.95 -16.98
N GLY A 160 -12.42 5.81 -17.89
CA GLY A 160 -12.91 4.50 -18.32
C GLY A 160 -11.82 3.64 -18.92
N ILE A 161 -11.05 4.19 -19.87
CA ILE A 161 -9.92 3.48 -20.48
C ILE A 161 -8.90 3.08 -19.42
N VAL A 162 -8.55 3.97 -18.49
CA VAL A 162 -7.58 3.67 -17.43
C VAL A 162 -8.10 2.58 -16.49
N ILE A 163 -9.30 2.73 -15.92
CA ILE A 163 -9.86 1.78 -14.96
C ILE A 163 -9.95 0.38 -15.56
N ASP A 164 -10.28 0.31 -16.84
CA ASP A 164 -10.41 -0.93 -17.58
C ASP A 164 -9.07 -1.59 -17.94
N THR A 165 -7.95 -0.84 -17.94
CA THR A 165 -6.60 -1.38 -18.23
C THR A 165 -5.80 -1.71 -16.99
N LEU A 166 -6.24 -1.24 -15.81
CA LEU A 166 -5.57 -1.51 -14.55
C LEU A 166 -5.61 -3.01 -14.21
N PRO A 167 -4.48 -3.59 -13.78
CA PRO A 167 -4.40 -5.00 -13.43
C PRO A 167 -5.17 -5.32 -12.14
N ILE A 168 -5.43 -6.60 -11.92
CA ILE A 168 -6.01 -7.08 -10.66
C ILE A 168 -4.89 -7.13 -9.62
N ILE A 169 -5.07 -6.43 -8.50
CA ILE A 169 -4.15 -6.50 -7.37
C ILE A 169 -4.35 -7.85 -6.66
N PRO A 170 -3.28 -8.63 -6.43
CA PRO A 170 -3.37 -9.89 -5.70
C PRO A 170 -3.84 -9.69 -4.26
N GLU A 171 -4.44 -10.73 -3.69
CA GLU A 171 -4.82 -10.74 -2.28
C GLU A 171 -3.59 -10.86 -1.37
N LYS A 172 -3.72 -10.28 -0.18
CA LYS A 172 -2.68 -10.28 0.83
C LYS A 172 -2.46 -11.69 1.39
N LYS A 173 -1.23 -12.20 1.28
CA LYS A 173 -0.82 -13.46 1.91
C LYS A 173 -0.15 -13.16 3.26
N GLY A 174 -0.81 -13.47 4.37
CA GLY A 174 -0.22 -13.41 5.73
C GLY A 174 -0.95 -12.55 6.77
N MET A 175 -0.58 -12.75 8.04
CA MET A 175 -1.24 -12.15 9.21
C MET A 175 -1.18 -10.61 9.26
N SER A 176 -2.28 -10.02 9.74
CA SER A 176 -2.39 -8.58 10.00
C SER A 176 -1.40 -8.14 11.09
N ARG A 177 -0.77 -6.98 10.93
CA ARG A 177 0.04 -6.36 12.00
C ARG A 177 -0.89 -5.94 13.13
N ASN A 178 -0.76 -6.50 14.33
CA ASN A 178 -1.65 -6.18 15.45
C ASN A 178 -1.26 -4.86 16.12
N PHE A 179 -2.05 -3.83 15.86
CA PHE A 179 -2.04 -2.59 16.62
C PHE A 179 -2.98 -2.73 17.81
N ILE A 180 -2.56 -2.28 18.98
CA ILE A 180 -3.37 -2.28 20.20
C ILE A 180 -3.80 -0.84 20.45
N PHE A 181 -5.11 -0.58 20.47
CA PHE A 181 -5.67 0.74 20.72
C PHE A 181 -6.15 0.86 22.16
N PHE A 182 -5.67 1.86 22.88
CA PHE A 182 -6.27 2.25 24.15
C PHE A 182 -7.60 2.97 23.88
N ASN A 183 -8.65 2.71 24.68
CA ASN A 183 -9.97 3.32 24.51
C ASN A 183 -10.60 3.13 23.11
N GLU A 184 -10.46 1.96 22.49
CA GLU A 184 -11.05 1.64 21.18
C GLU A 184 -12.55 2.00 21.10
N ASN A 185 -13.30 1.72 22.18
CA ASN A 185 -14.73 2.04 22.28
C ASN A 185 -15.03 3.55 22.27
N TYR A 186 -14.10 4.40 22.72
CA TYR A 186 -14.28 5.85 22.66
C TYR A 186 -14.12 6.37 21.23
N TYR A 187 -13.09 5.91 20.51
CA TYR A 187 -12.86 6.32 19.14
C TYR A 187 -13.98 5.84 18.20
N ARG A 188 -14.52 4.63 18.42
CA ARG A 188 -15.69 4.13 17.69
C ARG A 188 -16.96 4.96 17.90
N LYS A 189 -17.11 5.64 19.05
CA LYS A 189 -18.27 6.50 19.35
C LYS A 189 -18.19 7.88 18.69
N LEU A 190 -17.01 8.30 18.24
CA LEU A 190 -16.79 9.59 17.57
C LEU A 190 -16.99 9.52 16.05
N MET A 191 -17.13 8.31 15.49
CA MET A 191 -17.33 8.05 14.06
C MET A 191 -18.80 7.74 13.77
#